data_AF-A0A0C1R1P6-F1
#
_entry.id   AF-A0A0C1R1P6-F1
#
_cell.length_a   1.000
_cell.length_b   1.000
_cell.length_c   1.000
_cell.angle_alpha   90.00
_cell.angle_beta   90.00
_cell.angle_gamma   90.00
#
_symmetry.space_group_name_H-M   'P 1'
#
loop_
_entity.id
_entity.type
_entity.pdbx_description
1 polymer ?
#
loop_
_entity_poly.entity_id
_entity_poly.type
_entity_poly.pdbx_seq_one_letter_code
_entity_poly.pdbx_strand_id
1 'polypeptide(L)' 'MQAKLLEQFSSSDAEVILERLPERIRAALIARATEIEYPVEAVIEMAIASFLDTEALGFADCKVSPTYESA' A
#
# COMPACT_ATOMS: atom_id res chain seq x y z
N MET A 1 -20.00 -18.32 -2.47
CA MET A 1 -18.94 -17.32 -2.31
C MET A 1 -19.53 -15.94 -2.59
N GLN A 2 -19.96 -15.20 -1.57
CA GLN A 2 -20.48 -13.83 -1.69
C GLN A 2 -19.99 -12.99 -0.51
N ALA A 3 -18.70 -12.68 -0.50
CA ALA A 3 -18.09 -11.76 0.48
C ALA A 3 -17.40 -10.56 -0.17
N LYS A 4 -17.40 -10.44 -1.51
CA LYS A 4 -16.39 -9.65 -2.23
C LYS A 4 -16.76 -8.19 -2.56
N LEU A 5 -17.91 -7.68 -2.10
CA LEU A 5 -18.43 -6.37 -2.51
C LEU A 5 -18.61 -5.35 -1.36
N LEU A 6 -18.41 -5.76 -0.11
CA LEU A 6 -18.58 -4.88 1.05
C LEU A 6 -17.27 -4.26 1.58
N GLU A 7 -16.12 -4.67 1.04
CA GLU A 7 -14.79 -4.27 1.51
C GLU A 7 -13.97 -3.52 0.45
N GLN A 8 -14.61 -3.00 -0.60
CA GLN A 8 -13.92 -2.23 -1.65
C GLN A 8 -14.05 -0.73 -1.39
N PHE A 9 -12.93 -0.02 -1.46
CA PHE A 9 -12.81 1.41 -1.39
C PHE A 9 -13.67 2.04 -2.47
N SER A 10 -14.58 2.93 -2.07
CA SER A 10 -15.35 3.69 -3.04
C SER A 10 -14.44 4.71 -3.73
N SER A 11 -14.76 5.03 -4.99
CA SER A 11 -14.04 6.06 -5.72
C SER A 11 -14.10 7.43 -5.01
N SER A 12 -15.21 7.72 -4.32
CA SER A 12 -15.35 8.95 -3.50
C SER A 12 -14.42 8.96 -2.29
N ASP A 13 -14.21 7.83 -1.62
CA ASP A 13 -13.29 7.76 -0.47
C ASP A 13 -11.85 7.86 -0.94
N ALA A 14 -11.52 7.25 -2.08
CA ALA A 14 -10.20 7.35 -2.69
C ALA A 14 -9.84 8.80 -3.05
N GLU A 15 -10.80 9.56 -3.59
CA GLU A 15 -10.60 10.98 -3.91
C GLU A 15 -10.28 11.81 -2.66
N VAL A 16 -11.06 11.63 -1.57
CA VAL A 16 -10.80 12.31 -0.30
C VAL A 16 -9.40 11.97 0.25
N ILE A 17 -8.96 10.72 0.13
CA ILE A 17 -7.60 10.33 0.56
C ILE A 17 -6.54 11.01 -0.31
N LEU A 18 -6.68 10.98 -1.64
CA LEU A 18 -5.72 11.58 -2.56
C LEU A 18 -5.57 13.09 -2.35
N GLU A 19 -6.66 13.79 -2.00
CA GLU A 19 -6.64 15.22 -1.66
C GLU A 19 -5.83 15.54 -0.41
N ARG A 20 -5.80 14.63 0.57
CA ARG A 20 -5.06 14.81 1.84
C ARG A 20 -3.61 14.36 1.75
N LEU A 21 -3.24 13.61 0.73
CA LEU A 21 -1.87 13.16 0.54
C LEU A 21 -0.97 14.26 -0.05
N PRO A 22 0.33 14.29 0.33
CA PRO A 22 1.33 15.10 -0.35
C PRO A 22 1.35 14.81 -1.84
N GLU A 23 1.59 15.85 -2.65
CA GLU A 23 1.56 15.78 -4.12
C GLU A 23 2.40 14.64 -4.68
N ARG A 24 3.60 14.43 -4.12
CA ARG A 24 4.50 13.33 -4.52
C ARG A 24 3.83 11.95 -4.39
N ILE A 25 3.10 11.70 -3.30
CA ILE A 25 2.47 10.39 -3.05
C ILE A 25 1.24 10.21 -3.94
N ARG A 26 0.41 11.25 -4.05
CA ARG A 26 -0.75 11.26 -4.96
C ARG A 26 -0.32 10.96 -6.40
N ALA A 27 0.71 11.65 -6.91
CA ALA A 27 1.21 11.45 -8.25
C ALA A 27 1.73 10.01 -8.46
N ALA A 28 2.44 9.45 -7.48
CA ALA A 28 2.94 8.08 -7.54
C ALA A 28 1.80 7.03 -7.60
N LEU A 29 0.74 7.20 -6.79
CA LEU A 29 -0.42 6.32 -6.80
C LEU A 29 -1.16 6.36 -8.14
N ILE A 30 -1.39 7.57 -8.69
CA ILE A 30 -2.04 7.75 -10.00
C ILE A 30 -1.20 7.18 -11.13
N ALA A 31 0.11 7.42 -11.11
CA ALA A 31 1.02 6.87 -12.11
C ALA A 31 1.01 5.34 -12.08
N ARG A 32 1.04 4.74 -10.89
CA ARG A 32 0.97 3.29 -10.72
C ARG A 32 -0.36 2.70 -11.19
N ALA A 33 -1.47 3.36 -10.87
CA ALA A 33 -2.81 2.99 -11.36
C ALA A 33 -2.88 2.99 -12.89
N THR A 34 -2.29 4.01 -13.52
CA THR A 34 -2.20 4.10 -14.98
C THR A 34 -1.32 3.00 -15.57
N GLU A 35 -0.16 2.73 -14.96
CA GLU A 35 0.81 1.73 -15.43
C GLU A 35 0.24 0.31 -15.44
N ILE A 36 -0.54 -0.05 -14.41
CA ILE A 36 -1.12 -1.39 -14.29
C ILE A 36 -2.55 -1.48 -14.80
N GLU A 37 -3.10 -0.37 -15.33
CA GLU A 37 -4.48 -0.23 -15.84
C GLU A 37 -5.56 -0.56 -14.79
N TYR A 38 -5.34 -0.17 -13.54
CA TYR A 38 -6.27 -0.41 -12.43
C TYR A 38 -6.88 0.90 -11.95
N PRO A 39 -8.08 0.86 -11.34
CA PRO A 39 -8.65 2.02 -10.70
C PRO A 39 -7.78 2.45 -9.50
N VAL A 40 -7.71 3.76 -9.25
CA VAL A 40 -6.80 4.32 -8.24
C VAL A 40 -7.18 3.87 -6.83
N GLU A 41 -8.48 3.66 -6.56
CA GLU A 41 -9.00 3.08 -5.34
C GLU A 41 -8.39 1.69 -5.05
N ALA A 42 -8.31 0.81 -6.05
CA ALA A 42 -7.73 -0.52 -5.89
C ALA A 42 -6.22 -0.44 -5.63
N VAL A 43 -5.52 0.52 -6.24
CA VAL A 43 -4.09 0.72 -5.98
C VAL A 43 -3.84 1.25 -4.57
N ILE A 44 -4.69 2.15 -4.07
CA ILE A 44 -4.63 2.63 -2.69
C ILE A 44 -4.85 1.47 -1.73
N GLU A 45 -5.87 0.64 -1.96
CA GLU A 45 -6.12 -0.56 -1.15
C GLU A 45 -4.94 -1.52 -1.17
N MET A 46 -4.43 -1.84 -2.35
CA MET A 46 -3.28 -2.73 -2.49
C MET A 46 -2.05 -2.18 -1.76
N ALA A 47 -1.80 -0.87 -1.83
CA ALA A 47 -0.70 -0.24 -1.13
C ALA A 47 -0.89 -0.31 0.41
N ILE A 48 -2.09 -0.07 0.91
CA ILE A 48 -2.41 -0.14 2.35
C ILE A 48 -2.36 -1.59 2.83
N ALA A 49 -3.00 -2.52 2.12
CA ALA A 49 -3.01 -3.94 2.44
C ALA A 49 -1.58 -4.52 2.42
N SER A 50 -0.79 -4.17 1.40
CA SER A 50 0.62 -4.55 1.32
C SER A 50 1.46 -3.93 2.43
N PHE A 51 1.09 -2.78 3.00
CA PHE A 51 1.80 -2.19 4.14
C PHE A 51 1.39 -2.83 5.47
N LEU A 52 0.11 -3.18 5.62
CA LEU A 52 -0.44 -3.82 6.81
C LEU A 52 -0.14 -5.31 6.90
N ASP A 53 0.22 -5.94 5.78
CA ASP A 53 0.69 -7.31 5.77
C ASP A 53 1.96 -7.41 6.64
N THR A 54 1.87 -8.17 7.73
CA THR A 54 2.96 -8.37 8.70
C THR A 54 4.15 -9.12 8.11
N GLU A 55 4.02 -9.69 6.91
CA GLU A 55 5.16 -10.24 6.16
C GLU A 55 5.86 -9.18 5.29
N ALA A 56 5.22 -8.03 5.07
CA ALA A 56 5.75 -6.90 4.30
C ALA A 56 6.47 -5.86 5.20
N LEU A 57 7.07 -6.32 6.30
CA LEU A 57 7.91 -5.47 7.14
C LEU A 57 9.03 -4.85 6.31
N GLY A 58 9.02 -3.53 6.22
CA GLY A 58 10.06 -2.76 5.54
C GLY A 58 11.41 -2.92 6.24
N PHE A 59 12.49 -2.60 5.51
CA PHE A 59 13.90 -2.65 5.94
C PHE A 59 14.21 -2.07 7.34
N ALA A 60 13.30 -1.33 7.98
CA ALA A 60 13.43 -0.86 9.36
C ALA A 60 13.38 -1.99 10.41
N ASP A 61 12.74 -3.13 10.12
CA ASP A 61 12.72 -4.30 11.00
C ASP A 61 13.84 -5.31 10.73
N CYS A 62 14.74 -5.03 9.78
CA CYS A 62 16.06 -5.64 9.76
C CYS A 62 16.89 -5.10 10.94
N LYS A 63 16.55 -5.51 12.17
CA LYS A 63 17.58 -5.65 13.19
C LYS A 63 18.50 -6.75 12.70
N VAL A 64 19.61 -6.38 12.05
CA VAL A 64 20.78 -7.24 11.98
C VAL A 64 21.15 -7.56 13.42
N SER A 65 20.69 -8.70 13.92
CA SER A 65 21.26 -9.26 15.13
C SER A 65 22.72 -9.53 14.79
N PRO A 66 23.71 -8.88 15.44
CA PRO A 66 25.08 -9.30 15.29
C PRO A 66 25.13 -10.66 16.00
N THR A 67 24.97 -11.75 15.26
CA THR A 67 25.42 -13.05 15.75
C THR A 67 26.92 -12.95 15.75
N TYR A 68 27.43 -12.66 16.95
CA TYR A 68 28.83 -12.66 17.31
C TYR A 68 29.54 -13.85 16.67
N GLU A 69 30.56 -13.51 15.90
CA GLU A 69 31.72 -14.34 15.63
C GLU A 69 32.16 -15.07 16.91
N SER A 70 32.10 -16.40 16.92
CA SER A 70 32.86 -17.22 17.88
C SER A 70 32.82 -18.71 17.49
N ALA A 71 33.99 -19.18 17.06
CA ALA A 71 34.53 -20.54 17.08
C ALA A 71 34.00 -21.56 16.06
#